data_AF-A0A2V5T295-F1
#
_entry.id   AF-A0A2V5T295-F1
#
_cell.length_a   1.000
_cell.length_b   1.000
_cell.length_c   1.000
_cell.angle_alpha   90.00
_cell.angle_beta   90.00
_cell.angle_gamma   90.00
#
_symmetry.space_group_name_H-M   'P 1'
#
loop_
_entity.id
_entity.type
_entity.pdbx_description
1 polymer ?
#
loop_
_entity_poly.entity_id
_entity_poly.type
_entity_poly.pdbx_seq_one_letter_code
_entity_poly.pdbx_strand_id
1 'polypeptide(L)'
;FEVDNPEKHLHIKAQTLRLYNPDSHQWSIYPLDLDKGVLNLPPVVGQFTGNRGEFYDQEQYKGRSILVRYVWLNISPKSARMEQSFSPDGGKTWETNWICELTR
;
A
#
# COMPACT_ATOMS: atom_id res chain seq x y z
N PHE A 1 -13.48 1.09 -3.42
CA PHE A 1 -14.70 1.37 -2.64
C PHE A 1 -14.98 2.86 -2.70
N GLU A 2 -16.25 3.22 -2.57
CA GLU A 2 -16.76 4.58 -2.56
C GLU A 2 -17.40 4.81 -1.20
N VAL A 3 -17.04 5.91 -0.52
CA VAL A 3 -17.59 6.28 0.79
C VAL A 3 -18.11 7.70 0.68
N ASP A 4 -19.41 7.82 0.90
CA ASP A 4 -20.13 9.09 0.95
C ASP A 4 -20.51 9.44 2.39
N ASN A 5 -20.17 10.66 2.81
CA ASN A 5 -20.72 11.29 4.00
C ASN A 5 -21.29 12.67 3.64
N PRO A 6 -22.61 12.76 3.40
CA PRO A 6 -23.26 13.99 2.96
C PRO A 6 -23.18 15.12 3.99
N GLU A 7 -23.27 14.80 5.29
CA GLU A 7 -23.22 15.81 6.38
C GLU A 7 -21.84 16.48 6.49
N LYS A 8 -20.78 15.74 6.18
CA LYS A 8 -19.40 16.25 6.19
C LYS A 8 -18.92 16.69 4.80
N HIS A 9 -19.76 16.60 3.77
CA HIS A 9 -19.40 16.78 2.37
C HIS A 9 -18.14 16.00 1.96
N LEU A 10 -17.96 14.80 2.53
CA LEU A 10 -16.81 13.93 2.24
C LEU A 10 -17.23 12.87 1.23
N HIS A 11 -16.51 12.84 0.11
CA HIS A 11 -16.66 11.83 -0.91
C HIS A 11 -15.29 11.20 -1.19
N ILE A 12 -15.11 9.94 -0.80
CA ILE A 12 -13.84 9.24 -0.94
C ILE A 12 -14.00 8.15 -1.98
N LYS A 13 -13.25 8.26 -3.08
CA LYS A 13 -13.09 7.18 -4.05
C LYS A 13 -11.69 6.58 -3.89
N ALA A 14 -11.63 5.31 -3.55
CA ALA A 14 -10.37 4.58 -3.45
C ALA A 14 -10.43 3.31 -4.29
N GLN A 15 -9.56 3.18 -5.28
CA GLN A 15 -9.38 1.94 -6.03
C GLN A 15 -7.89 1.59 -6.11
N THR A 16 -7.62 0.29 -6.26
CA THR A 16 -6.27 -0.24 -6.36
C THR A 16 -6.27 -1.40 -7.34
N LEU A 17 -5.40 -1.33 -8.35
CA LEU A 17 -5.13 -2.44 -9.25
C LEU A 17 -3.99 -3.28 -8.68
N ARG A 18 -4.15 -4.60 -8.66
CA ARG A 18 -3.10 -5.53 -8.23
C ARG A 18 -2.85 -6.54 -9.34
N LEU A 19 -1.60 -6.65 -9.78
CA LEU A 19 -1.17 -7.57 -10.82
C LEU A 19 -0.15 -8.55 -10.25
N TYR A 20 -0.30 -9.83 -10.53
CA TYR A 20 0.66 -10.87 -10.16
C TYR A 20 1.48 -11.28 -11.38
N ASN A 21 2.80 -11.24 -11.24
CA ASN A 21 3.73 -11.78 -12.23
C ASN A 21 4.10 -13.22 -11.83
N PRO A 22 3.71 -14.25 -12.61
CA PRO A 22 4.00 -15.64 -12.29
C PRO A 22 5.49 -16.00 -12.44
N ASP A 23 6.26 -15.30 -13.27
CA ASP A 23 7.68 -15.59 -13.49
C ASP A 23 8.54 -15.11 -12.33
N SER A 24 8.26 -13.91 -11.82
CA SER A 24 8.97 -13.35 -10.65
C SER A 24 8.32 -13.70 -9.30
N HIS A 25 7.10 -14.27 -9.32
CA HIS A 25 6.27 -14.51 -8.13
C HIS A 25 5.96 -13.25 -7.31
N GLN A 26 6.00 -12.08 -7.96
CA GLN A 26 5.76 -10.79 -7.32
C GLN A 26 4.44 -10.18 -7.73
N TRP A 27 3.87 -9.43 -6.81
CA TRP A 27 2.72 -8.57 -6.99
C TRP A 27 3.17 -7.13 -7.22
N SER A 28 2.53 -6.45 -8.16
CA SER A 28 2.60 -5.00 -8.34
C SER A 28 1.26 -4.40 -7.95
N ILE A 29 1.27 -3.43 -7.03
CA ILE A 29 0.09 -2.75 -6.50
C ILE A 29 0.12 -1.30 -7.00
N TYR A 30 -0.93 -0.90 -7.72
CA TYR A 30 -1.10 0.43 -8.29
C TYR A 30 -2.31 1.11 -7.64
N PRO A 31 -2.10 2.07 -6.73
CA PRO A 31 -3.15 3.00 -6.33
C PRO A 31 -3.63 3.80 -7.55
N LEU A 32 -4.94 4.01 -7.65
CA LEU A 32 -5.53 4.84 -8.72
C LEU A 32 -5.84 6.24 -8.18
N ASP A 33 -5.38 7.26 -8.91
CA ASP A 33 -5.92 8.61 -8.81
C ASP A 33 -7.11 8.70 -9.77
N LEU A 34 -8.31 8.52 -9.22
CA LEU A 34 -9.55 8.44 -10.00
C LEU A 34 -10.00 9.79 -10.56
N ASP A 35 -9.59 10.90 -9.94
CA ASP A 35 -9.92 12.24 -10.42
C ASP A 35 -9.07 12.60 -11.64
N LYS A 36 -7.81 12.15 -11.67
CA LYS A 36 -6.91 12.34 -12.81
C LYS A 36 -6.95 11.19 -13.82
N GLY A 37 -7.58 10.06 -13.47
CA GLY A 37 -7.67 8.88 -14.33
C GLY A 37 -6.31 8.20 -14.58
N VAL A 38 -5.41 8.21 -13.59
CA VAL A 38 -4.05 7.67 -13.73
C VAL A 38 -3.73 6.61 -12.68
N LEU A 39 -2.79 5.72 -13.02
CA LEU A 39 -2.14 4.84 -12.05
C LEU A 39 -1.00 5.62 -11.39
N ASN A 40 -0.92 5.55 -10.06
CA ASN A 40 0.23 6.09 -9.34
C ASN A 40 1.45 5.19 -9.61
N LEU A 41 2.53 5.82 -10.05
CA LEU A 41 3.81 5.18 -10.38
C LEU A 41 4.94 5.82 -9.56
N PRO A 42 5.96 5.03 -9.16
CA PRO A 42 6.11 3.59 -9.40
C PRO A 42 5.09 2.74 -8.59
N PRO A 43 4.79 1.50 -9.01
CA PRO A 43 3.95 0.61 -8.22
C PRO A 43 4.67 0.18 -6.94
N VAL A 44 3.87 -0.25 -5.98
CA VAL A 44 4.38 -0.94 -4.80
C VAL A 44 4.55 -2.42 -5.16
N VAL A 45 5.78 -2.89 -5.14
CA VAL A 45 6.15 -4.24 -5.61
C VAL A 45 6.57 -5.10 -4.44
N GLY A 46 6.07 -6.33 -4.39
CA GLY A 46 6.35 -7.22 -3.27
C GLY A 46 5.87 -8.63 -3.49
N GLN A 47 6.02 -9.46 -2.47
CA GLN A 47 5.57 -10.85 -2.50
C GLN A 47 5.16 -11.33 -1.12
N PHE A 48 4.41 -12.43 -1.09
CA PHE A 48 4.12 -13.15 0.14
C PHE A 48 5.11 -14.29 0.34
N THR A 49 5.66 -14.36 1.55
CA THR A 49 6.46 -15.49 2.03
C THR A 49 5.70 -16.10 3.20
N GLY A 50 4.98 -17.20 2.94
CA GLY A 50 4.06 -17.79 3.90
C GLY A 50 2.93 -16.83 4.27
N ASN A 51 2.76 -16.54 5.57
CA ASN A 51 1.70 -15.65 6.08
C ASN A 51 2.12 -14.18 6.22
N ARG A 52 3.25 -13.81 5.59
CA ARG A 52 3.78 -12.44 5.66
C ARG A 52 4.01 -11.90 4.25
N GLY A 53 3.45 -10.73 3.97
CA GLY A 53 3.67 -10.01 2.72
C GLY A 53 4.57 -8.79 2.96
N GLU A 54 5.56 -8.60 2.10
CA GLU A 54 6.37 -7.38 2.08
C GLU A 54 6.37 -6.76 0.71
N PHE A 55 6.12 -5.47 0.66
CA PHE A 55 6.06 -4.70 -0.56
C PHE A 55 6.75 -3.35 -0.37
N TYR A 56 7.37 -2.85 -1.43
CA TYR A 56 8.19 -1.65 -1.41
C TYR A 56 7.94 -0.79 -2.64
N ASP A 57 8.09 0.52 -2.46
CA ASP A 57 8.29 1.46 -3.56
C ASP A 57 9.32 2.53 -3.16
N GLN A 58 9.50 3.50 -4.06
CA GLN A 58 10.25 4.72 -3.77
C GLN A 58 9.38 5.93 -4.12
N GLU A 59 9.23 6.84 -3.17
CA GLU A 59 8.46 8.06 -3.35
C GLU A 59 9.32 9.31 -3.12
N GLN A 60 8.92 10.42 -3.75
CA GLN A 60 9.51 11.73 -3.48
C GLN A 60 8.69 12.44 -2.40
N TYR A 61 9.26 12.58 -1.21
CA TYR A 61 8.66 13.31 -0.11
C TYR A 61 9.47 14.56 0.22
N LYS A 62 8.86 15.74 0.08
CA LYS A 62 9.51 17.05 0.35
C LYS A 62 10.86 17.22 -0.37
N GLY A 63 10.94 16.74 -1.62
CA GLY A 63 12.15 16.82 -2.44
C GLY A 63 13.24 15.80 -2.10
N ARG A 64 12.96 14.81 -1.24
CA ARG A 64 13.88 13.70 -0.92
C ARG A 64 13.23 12.37 -1.29
N SER A 65 14.04 11.45 -1.82
CA SER A 65 13.59 10.09 -2.06
C SER A 65 13.49 9.34 -0.73
N ILE A 66 12.33 8.76 -0.46
CA ILE A 66 12.07 7.89 0.68
C ILE A 66 11.67 6.50 0.17
N LEU A 67 11.94 5.48 0.97
CA LEU A 67 11.34 4.17 0.74
C LEU A 67 10.01 4.09 1.48
N VAL A 68 8.98 3.57 0.83
CA VAL A 68 7.76 3.12 1.50
C VAL A 68 7.78 1.60 1.56
N ARG A 69 7.30 1.06 2.68
CA ARG A 69 7.11 -0.38 2.87
C ARG A 69 5.72 -0.67 3.36
N TYR A 70 5.05 -1.62 2.71
CA TYR A 70 3.87 -2.29 3.24
C TYR A 70 4.21 -3.65 3.79
N VAL A 71 3.80 -3.92 5.03
CA VAL A 71 3.92 -5.23 5.65
C VAL A 71 2.53 -5.76 5.97
N TRP A 72 2.20 -6.91 5.40
CA TRP A 72 1.00 -7.68 5.72
C TRP A 72 1.36 -8.76 6.74
N LEU A 73 0.65 -8.75 7.87
CA LEU A 73 0.88 -9.61 9.03
C LEU A 73 -0.42 -10.28 9.47
N ASN A 74 -0.30 -11.33 10.27
CA ASN A 74 -1.41 -12.01 10.96
C ASN A 74 -2.56 -12.38 10.01
N ILE A 75 -2.22 -12.82 8.79
CA ILE A 75 -3.18 -13.11 7.74
C ILE A 75 -3.91 -14.40 8.07
N SER A 76 -5.23 -14.31 8.16
CA SER A 76 -6.15 -15.43 8.34
C SER A 76 -7.40 -15.22 7.49
N PRO A 77 -8.25 -16.24 7.31
CA PRO A 77 -9.54 -16.06 6.63
C PRO A 77 -10.48 -15.02 7.29
N LYS A 78 -10.20 -14.61 8.54
CA LYS A 78 -11.05 -13.71 9.33
C LYS A 78 -10.42 -12.34 9.60
N SER A 79 -9.10 -12.23 9.48
CA SER A 79 -8.39 -11.02 9.86
C SER A 79 -7.08 -10.86 9.09
N ALA A 80 -6.63 -9.61 8.95
CA ALA A 80 -5.27 -9.29 8.52
C ALA A 80 -4.87 -7.93 9.08
N ARG A 81 -3.58 -7.74 9.32
CA ARG A 81 -3.01 -6.45 9.70
C ARG A 81 -2.11 -5.97 8.57
N MET A 82 -2.22 -4.69 8.22
CA MET A 82 -1.36 -4.05 7.23
C MET A 82 -0.71 -2.81 7.85
N GLU A 83 0.62 -2.72 7.73
CA GLU A 83 1.40 -1.59 8.23
C GLU A 83 2.09 -0.88 7.05
N GLN A 84 2.03 0.45 7.04
CA GLN A 84 2.85 1.30 6.16
C GLN A 84 3.97 1.91 7.00
N SER A 85 5.20 1.82 6.50
CA SER A 85 6.35 2.50 7.09
C SER A 85 7.10 3.33 6.05
N PHE A 86 7.70 4.43 6.48
CA PHE A 86 8.62 5.24 5.66
C PHE A 86 10.05 5.10 6.16
N SER A 87 11.00 5.17 5.21
CA SER A 87 12.42 5.22 5.52
C SER A 87 13.11 6.31 4.71
N PRO A 88 13.65 7.36 5.38
CA PRO A 88 14.39 8.42 4.71
C PRO A 88 15.88 8.08 4.49
N ASP A 89 16.37 6.95 5.01
CA ASP A 89 17.79 6.59 5.03
C ASP A 89 18.14 5.32 4.22
N GLY A 90 17.26 4.97 3.26
CA GLY A 90 17.45 3.82 2.39
C GLY A 90 17.15 2.48 3.06
N GLY A 91 16.26 2.46 4.05
CA GLY A 91 15.78 1.26 4.71
C GLY A 91 16.54 0.86 5.97
N LYS A 92 17.43 1.71 6.49
CA LYS A 92 18.17 1.43 7.74
C LYS A 92 17.26 1.63 8.96
N THR A 93 16.44 2.67 8.93
CA THR A 93 15.39 2.92 9.93
C THR A 93 14.03 3.00 9.26
N TRP A 94 12.99 2.56 9.97
CA TRP A 94 11.62 2.53 9.47
C TRP A 94 10.68 3.13 10.50
N GLU A 95 9.89 4.12 10.09
CA GLU A 95 8.85 4.73 10.91
C GLU A 95 7.48 4.29 10.41
N THR A 96 6.75 3.51 11.21
CA THR A 96 5.37 3.12 10.90
C THR A 96 4.46 4.32 11.06
N ASN A 97 3.86 4.75 9.95
CA ASN A 97 2.99 5.92 9.90
C ASN A 97 1.51 5.55 9.73
N TRP A 98 1.21 4.31 9.34
CA TRP A 98 -0.17 3.84 9.21
C TRP A 98 -0.29 2.37 9.56
N ILE A 99 -1.38 2.03 10.25
CA ILE A 99 -1.79 0.67 10.58
C ILE A 99 -3.25 0.52 10.20
N CYS A 100 -3.56 -0.54 9.46
CA CYS A 100 -4.93 -0.96 9.15
C CYS A 100 -5.16 -2.37 9.70
N GLU A 101 -6.17 -2.50 10.55
CA GLU A 101 -6.69 -3.78 11.01
C GLU A 101 -7.92 -4.14 10.18
N LEU A 102 -7.85 -5.26 9.46
CA LEU A 102 -8.94 -5.78 8.66
C LEU A 102 -9.58 -6.96 9.40
N THR A 103 -10.90 -6.93 9.53
CA THR A 103 -11.70 -8.03 10.07
C THR A 103 -12.92 -8.26 9.17
N ARG A 104 -13.41 -9.50 9.17
CA ARG A 104 -14.61 -9.92 8.43
C ARG A 104 -15.67 -10.46 9.39
#